data_AF-A0A8R1XVD6-F1
#
_entry.id   AF-A0A8R1XVD6-F1
#
_cell.length_a   1.000
_cell.length_b   1.000
_cell.length_c   1.000
_cell.angle_alpha   90.00
_cell.angle_beta   90.00
_cell.angle_gamma   90.00
#
_symmetry.space_group_name_H-M   'P 1'
#
loop_
_entity.id
_entity.type
_entity.pdbx_description
1 polymer ?
#
loop_
_entity_poly.entity_id
_entity_poly.type
_entity_poly.pdbx_seq_one_letter_code
_entity_poly.pdbx_strand_id
1 'polypeptide(L)'
;MSSLLLSLLQLIYLQKLFSLPFDGTRMSSTICEKAAYYGRLQGKIIHYRIAQYSRKELHQNMDEVKFKEYIDAALRKAVKLWEDVIDVKFIELPYTKANIEVIFATFYHGDKYPFDGEGNELAHTFYPSNFIRHGQIHIDDSEPWGPNGRNLDWVMAHEIGHALGLVHSDDESLMTSHYQGFQKTTPKLHPCDIAAIQSLYGKKKNH
;
A
#
# COMPACT_ATOMS: atom_id res chain seq x y z
N MET A 1 -37.17 -12.11 15.23
CA MET A 1 -35.92 -11.64 15.88
C MET A 1 -34.81 -12.61 15.49
N SER A 2 -34.29 -12.51 14.26
CA SER A 2 -33.10 -13.25 13.85
C SER A 2 -31.91 -12.32 14.07
N SER A 3 -31.23 -12.49 15.19
CA SER A 3 -30.01 -11.73 15.50
C SER A 3 -28.97 -11.99 14.42
N LEU A 4 -28.58 -10.94 13.71
CA LEU A 4 -27.44 -10.89 12.81
C LEU A 4 -26.15 -11.15 13.61
N LEU A 5 -25.87 -12.41 13.95
CA LEU A 5 -24.51 -12.84 14.22
C LEU A 5 -23.79 -12.88 12.86
N LEU A 6 -23.23 -11.75 12.45
CA LEU A 6 -22.27 -11.73 11.35
C LEU A 6 -21.12 -12.66 11.73
N SER A 7 -20.80 -13.58 10.81
CA SER A 7 -19.70 -14.52 11.00
C SER A 7 -18.35 -13.79 11.05
N LEU A 8 -17.38 -14.39 11.75
CA LEU A 8 -16.02 -13.86 11.91
C LEU A 8 -15.35 -13.49 10.58
N LEU A 9 -15.64 -14.22 9.50
CA LEU A 9 -15.14 -13.93 8.15
C LEU A 9 -15.67 -12.61 7.60
N GLN A 10 -16.97 -12.33 7.78
CA GLN A 10 -17.58 -11.06 7.36
C GLN A 10 -17.11 -9.89 8.22
N LEU A 11 -16.84 -10.13 9.52
CA LEU A 11 -16.27 -9.10 10.38
C LEU A 11 -14.84 -8.74 9.95
N ILE A 12 -14.01 -9.73 9.61
CA ILE A 12 -12.66 -9.50 9.05
C ILE A 12 -12.76 -8.78 7.69
N TYR A 13 -13.73 -9.15 6.84
CA TYR A 13 -13.94 -8.52 5.54
C TYR A 13 -14.39 -7.05 5.67
N LEU A 14 -15.32 -6.75 6.60
CA LEU A 14 -15.68 -5.36 6.91
C LEU A 14 -14.53 -4.59 7.57
N GLN A 15 -13.72 -5.24 8.42
CA GLN A 15 -12.54 -4.62 9.01
C GLN A 15 -11.48 -4.33 7.96
N LYS A 16 -11.32 -5.16 6.93
CA LYS A 16 -10.48 -4.88 5.76
C LYS A 16 -11.02 -3.72 4.92
N LEU A 17 -12.31 -3.76 4.57
CA LEU A 17 -12.96 -2.70 3.78
C LEU A 17 -12.92 -1.34 4.48
N PHE A 18 -13.14 -1.31 5.80
CA PHE A 18 -13.31 -0.07 6.56
C PHE A 18 -12.15 0.29 7.51
N SER A 19 -11.12 -0.56 7.67
CA SER A 19 -9.99 -0.37 8.61
C SER A 19 -10.42 0.09 10.02
N LEU A 20 -11.53 -0.46 10.55
CA LEU A 20 -12.07 -0.11 11.87
C LEU A 20 -11.20 -0.68 13.00
N PRO A 21 -10.93 0.07 14.09
CA PRO A 21 -10.24 -0.45 15.27
C PRO A 21 -11.06 -1.56 15.95
N PHE A 22 -10.36 -2.54 16.55
CA PHE A 22 -10.94 -3.71 17.22
C PHE A 22 -11.86 -3.33 18.39
N ASP A 23 -11.74 -2.11 18.94
CA ASP A 23 -12.46 -1.66 20.14
C ASP A 23 -13.68 -0.74 19.89
N GLY A 24 -14.03 -0.47 18.62
CA GLY A 24 -15.23 0.32 18.29
C GLY A 24 -15.13 1.82 18.61
N THR A 25 -13.94 2.36 18.88
CA THR A 25 -13.77 3.81 19.05
C THR A 25 -14.10 4.59 17.77
N ARG A 26 -15.08 5.51 17.85
CA ARG A 26 -15.40 6.46 16.78
C ARG A 26 -14.28 7.50 16.69
N MET A 27 -13.37 7.31 15.73
CA MET A 27 -12.25 8.24 15.50
C MET A 27 -12.78 9.62 15.08
N SER A 28 -12.64 10.57 16.00
CA SER A 28 -12.89 12.00 15.80
C SER A 28 -11.61 12.68 15.35
N SER A 29 -11.42 12.77 14.04
CA SER A 29 -10.52 13.74 13.41
C SER A 29 -11.15 14.14 12.09
N THR A 30 -10.83 15.33 11.58
CA THR A 30 -11.30 15.77 10.26
C THR A 30 -11.09 14.66 9.22
N ILE A 31 -11.96 14.59 8.19
CA ILE A 31 -12.01 13.48 7.22
C ILE A 31 -10.62 13.05 6.71
N CYS A 32 -9.68 14.00 6.63
CA CYS A 32 -8.31 13.79 6.16
C CYS A 32 -7.29 13.29 7.21
N GLU A 33 -7.53 13.33 8.53
CA GLU A 33 -6.45 13.19 9.56
C GLU A 33 -6.41 11.85 10.31
N LYS A 34 -6.83 10.73 9.69
CA LYS A 34 -6.90 9.42 10.37
C LYS A 34 -5.55 8.66 10.49
N ALA A 35 -4.42 9.33 10.40
CA ALA A 35 -3.11 8.68 10.23
C ALA A 35 -2.45 8.20 11.55
N ALA A 36 -2.79 8.78 12.71
CA ALA A 36 -1.99 8.61 13.92
C ALA A 36 -2.10 7.24 14.61
N TYR A 37 -3.16 6.47 14.37
CA TYR A 37 -3.44 5.25 15.14
C TYR A 37 -2.46 4.12 14.85
N TYR A 38 -2.03 3.97 13.60
CA TYR A 38 -1.19 2.84 13.16
C TYR A 38 0.32 3.13 13.21
N GLY A 39 0.71 4.27 13.76
CA GLY A 39 2.09 4.71 13.90
C GLY A 39 2.72 5.18 12.58
N ARG A 40 4.01 5.46 12.63
CA ARG A 40 4.82 5.86 11.47
C ARG A 40 6.20 5.20 11.50
N LEU A 41 6.82 5.05 10.34
CA LEU A 41 8.22 4.66 10.26
C LEU A 41 9.11 5.75 10.86
N GLN A 42 10.10 5.32 11.65
CA GLN A 42 10.96 6.21 12.42
C GLN A 42 12.11 6.76 11.57
N GLY A 43 12.57 7.96 11.91
CA GLY A 43 13.69 8.61 11.25
C GLY A 43 13.30 9.52 10.07
N LYS A 44 14.34 10.06 9.43
CA LYS A 44 14.26 10.97 8.26
C LYS A 44 14.76 10.32 6.97
N ILE A 45 15.28 9.10 7.07
CA ILE A 45 15.72 8.29 5.94
C ILE A 45 14.94 6.98 6.01
N ILE A 46 14.17 6.68 4.97
CA ILE A 46 13.43 5.42 4.83
C ILE A 46 14.06 4.63 3.69
N HIS A 47 14.57 3.45 4.01
CA HIS A 47 15.09 2.53 3.00
C HIS A 47 13.95 1.70 2.41
N TYR A 48 13.99 1.47 1.10
CA TYR A 48 12.99 0.65 0.43
C TYR A 48 13.63 -0.30 -0.59
N ARG A 49 12.94 -1.41 -0.91
CA ARG A 49 13.33 -2.33 -1.98
C ARG A 49 12.17 -3.22 -2.45
N ILE A 50 12.37 -3.84 -3.61
CA ILE A 50 11.72 -5.10 -3.94
C ILE A 50 12.50 -6.23 -3.24
N ALA A 51 11.89 -6.91 -2.28
CA ALA A 51 12.48 -8.05 -1.58
C ALA A 51 12.25 -9.37 -2.34
N GLN A 52 11.13 -9.48 -3.05
CA GLN A 52 10.81 -10.61 -3.90
C GLN A 52 10.06 -10.13 -5.14
N TYR A 53 10.67 -10.30 -6.32
CA TYR A 53 10.06 -9.95 -7.59
C TYR A 53 8.99 -10.97 -7.99
N SER A 54 8.13 -10.52 -8.90
CA SER A 54 7.15 -11.36 -9.59
C SER A 54 7.80 -12.55 -10.27
N ARG A 55 7.07 -13.66 -10.29
CA ARG A 55 7.45 -14.88 -11.01
C ARG A 55 7.17 -14.72 -12.51
N LYS A 56 8.22 -14.89 -13.33
CA LYS A 56 8.14 -14.78 -14.79
C LYS A 56 7.03 -15.64 -15.41
N GLU A 57 6.77 -16.81 -14.84
CA GLU A 57 5.83 -17.79 -15.40
C GLU A 57 4.39 -17.28 -15.42
N LEU A 58 4.07 -16.27 -14.60
CA LEU A 58 2.75 -15.65 -14.49
C LEU A 58 2.56 -14.49 -15.48
N HIS A 59 3.64 -13.88 -15.98
CA HIS A 59 3.62 -12.64 -16.76
C HIS A 59 4.25 -12.81 -18.15
N GLN A 60 3.86 -13.88 -18.84
CA GLN A 60 4.48 -14.33 -20.11
C GLN A 60 4.34 -13.33 -21.27
N ASN A 61 3.42 -12.36 -21.17
CA ASN A 61 3.19 -11.34 -22.19
C ASN A 61 4.27 -10.24 -22.23
N MET A 62 5.18 -10.20 -21.24
CA MET A 62 6.30 -9.27 -21.21
C MET A 62 7.63 -10.01 -21.04
N ASP A 63 8.67 -9.46 -21.65
CA ASP A 63 10.04 -9.89 -21.41
C ASP A 63 10.40 -9.69 -19.93
N GLU A 64 11.10 -10.66 -19.34
CA GLU A 64 11.43 -10.67 -17.90
C GLU A 64 12.20 -9.42 -17.46
N VAL A 65 13.16 -8.96 -18.28
CA VAL A 65 13.94 -7.75 -17.96
C VAL A 65 13.04 -6.52 -18.02
N LYS A 66 12.21 -6.40 -19.06
CA LYS A 66 11.26 -5.29 -19.19
C LYS A 66 10.24 -5.27 -18.07
N PHE A 67 9.77 -6.43 -17.63
CA PHE A 67 8.80 -6.51 -16.55
C PHE A 67 9.43 -6.17 -15.19
N LYS A 68 10.67 -6.60 -14.96
CA LYS A 68 11.46 -6.15 -13.81
C LYS A 68 11.65 -4.63 -13.81
N GLU A 69 12.00 -4.03 -14.96
CA GLU A 69 12.10 -2.57 -15.11
C GLU A 69 10.77 -1.85 -14.86
N TYR A 70 9.65 -2.43 -15.30
CA TYR A 70 8.32 -1.93 -15.01
C TYR A 70 8.03 -1.90 -13.51
N ILE A 71 8.32 -2.98 -12.78
CA ILE A 71 8.18 -3.06 -11.32
C ILE A 71 9.07 -2.03 -10.62
N ASP A 72 10.35 -1.96 -11.00
CA ASP A 72 11.31 -1.02 -10.41
C ASP A 72 10.87 0.44 -10.63
N ALA A 73 10.36 0.75 -11.82
CA ALA A 73 9.84 2.08 -12.14
C ALA A 73 8.59 2.42 -11.33
N ALA A 74 7.65 1.47 -11.16
CA ALA A 74 6.45 1.67 -10.36
C ALA A 74 6.80 1.99 -8.90
N LEU A 75 7.73 1.23 -8.29
CA LEU A 75 8.19 1.48 -6.93
C LEU A 75 8.83 2.87 -6.79
N ARG A 76 9.75 3.23 -7.69
CA ARG A 76 10.43 4.53 -7.63
C ARG A 76 9.46 5.70 -7.79
N LYS A 77 8.49 5.61 -8.72
CA LYS A 77 7.45 6.64 -8.90
C LYS A 77 6.58 6.77 -7.65
N ALA A 78 6.13 5.64 -7.11
CA ALA A 78 5.29 5.59 -5.92
C ALA A 78 5.99 6.20 -4.70
N VAL A 79 7.24 5.82 -4.45
CA VAL A 79 8.08 6.43 -3.42
C VAL A 79 8.25 7.93 -3.64
N LYS A 80 8.54 8.34 -4.88
CA LYS A 80 8.77 9.74 -5.23
C LYS A 80 7.55 10.61 -4.95
N LEU A 81 6.35 10.10 -5.25
CA LEU A 81 5.08 10.77 -5.00
C LEU A 81 4.95 11.20 -3.53
N TRP A 82 5.30 10.31 -2.60
CA TRP A 82 5.29 10.60 -1.17
C TRP A 82 6.46 11.48 -0.74
N GLU A 83 7.68 11.17 -1.20
CA GLU A 83 8.90 11.95 -0.91
C GLU A 83 8.76 13.44 -1.27
N ASP A 84 7.96 13.77 -2.29
CA ASP A 84 7.80 15.15 -2.75
C ASP A 84 7.00 16.04 -1.82
N VAL A 85 6.24 15.48 -0.89
CA VAL A 85 5.39 16.27 0.01
C VAL A 85 5.82 16.21 1.49
N ILE A 86 6.77 15.36 1.86
CA ILE A 86 7.20 15.18 3.26
C ILE A 86 8.70 15.42 3.50
N ASP A 87 9.04 15.74 4.75
CA ASP A 87 10.42 15.87 5.23
C ASP A 87 11.01 14.50 5.58
N VAL A 88 11.10 13.62 4.57
CA VAL A 88 11.76 12.32 4.60
C VAL A 88 12.48 12.11 3.28
N LYS A 89 13.67 11.52 3.33
CA LYS A 89 14.41 11.05 2.16
C LYS A 89 14.22 9.54 2.01
N PHE A 90 13.92 9.09 0.80
CA PHE A 90 13.89 7.67 0.50
C PHE A 90 15.18 7.23 -0.19
N ILE A 91 15.67 6.06 0.17
CA ILE A 91 16.90 5.48 -0.41
C ILE A 91 16.61 4.03 -0.79
N GLU A 92 16.79 3.72 -2.07
CA GLU A 92 16.67 2.35 -2.56
C GLU A 92 17.86 1.52 -2.08
N LEU A 93 17.61 0.41 -1.38
CA LEU A 93 18.63 -0.54 -0.92
C LEU A 93 18.29 -1.95 -1.42
N PRO A 94 18.61 -2.29 -2.67
CA PRO A 94 18.12 -3.52 -3.31
C PRO A 94 18.60 -4.81 -2.63
N TYR A 95 19.78 -4.80 -1.99
CA TYR A 95 20.46 -6.01 -1.53
C TYR A 95 20.46 -6.19 0.00
N THR A 96 19.92 -5.24 0.76
CA THR A 96 19.92 -5.28 2.23
C THR A 96 18.52 -5.08 2.78
N LYS A 97 18.28 -5.52 4.02
CA LYS A 97 16.99 -5.30 4.68
C LYS A 97 16.64 -3.81 4.68
N ALA A 98 15.40 -3.51 4.30
CA ALA A 98 14.89 -2.15 4.17
C ALA A 98 13.73 -1.90 5.17
N ASN A 99 13.30 -0.65 5.29
CA ASN A 99 12.13 -0.28 6.10
C ASN A 99 10.83 -0.63 5.37
N ILE A 100 10.81 -0.51 4.05
CA ILE A 100 9.71 -0.92 3.18
C ILE A 100 10.20 -2.04 2.27
N GLU A 101 9.51 -3.18 2.28
CA GLU A 101 9.87 -4.36 1.50
C GLU A 101 8.68 -4.84 0.69
N VAL A 102 8.77 -4.72 -0.64
CA VAL A 102 7.73 -5.20 -1.55
C VAL A 102 7.99 -6.65 -1.92
N ILE A 103 6.95 -7.48 -1.82
CA ILE A 103 6.98 -8.92 -2.06
C ILE A 103 5.83 -9.26 -3.00
N PHE A 104 6.14 -9.80 -4.18
CA PHE A 104 5.14 -10.42 -5.04
C PHE A 104 4.88 -11.86 -4.57
N ALA A 105 3.62 -12.17 -4.28
CA ALA A 105 3.21 -13.47 -3.76
C ALA A 105 1.86 -13.89 -4.34
N THR A 106 1.51 -15.17 -4.25
CA THR A 106 0.21 -15.69 -4.70
C THR A 106 -0.45 -16.51 -3.60
N PHE A 107 -1.78 -16.51 -3.53
CA PHE A 107 -2.56 -17.33 -2.61
C PHE A 107 -2.04 -17.23 -1.17
N TYR A 108 -1.82 -18.37 -0.49
CA TYR A 108 -1.21 -18.40 0.82
C TYR A 108 0.31 -18.19 0.75
N HIS A 109 0.81 -17.20 1.50
CA HIS A 109 2.22 -16.80 1.47
C HIS A 109 2.79 -16.48 2.87
N GLY A 110 2.28 -17.17 3.89
CA GLY A 110 2.89 -17.21 5.23
C GLY A 110 2.40 -16.15 6.22
N ASP A 111 1.36 -15.41 5.88
CA ASP A 111 0.61 -14.56 6.81
C ASP A 111 -0.88 -14.98 6.88
N LYS A 112 -1.72 -14.14 7.52
CA LYS A 112 -3.15 -14.41 7.73
C LYS A 112 -4.05 -13.88 6.60
N TYR A 113 -3.47 -13.35 5.53
CA TYR A 113 -4.17 -12.64 4.46
C TYR A 113 -3.81 -13.28 3.12
N PRO A 114 -4.32 -14.49 2.81
CA PRO A 114 -4.09 -15.09 1.52
C PRO A 114 -4.73 -14.25 0.42
N PHE A 115 -4.08 -14.20 -0.74
CA PHE A 115 -4.67 -13.65 -1.96
C PHE A 115 -5.68 -14.63 -2.58
N ASP A 116 -6.58 -14.10 -3.40
CA ASP A 116 -7.64 -14.86 -4.06
C ASP A 116 -7.34 -15.22 -5.53
N GLY A 117 -6.21 -14.74 -6.07
CA GLY A 117 -5.86 -14.89 -7.48
C GLY A 117 -6.29 -13.65 -8.25
N GLU A 118 -6.69 -13.82 -9.52
CA GLU A 118 -7.20 -12.66 -10.27
C GLU A 118 -8.53 -12.14 -9.70
N GLY A 119 -8.57 -10.87 -9.33
CA GLY A 119 -9.74 -10.14 -8.84
C GLY A 119 -9.57 -9.60 -7.43
N ASN A 120 -10.64 -8.94 -6.95
CA ASN A 120 -10.88 -8.46 -5.58
C ASN A 120 -9.68 -7.85 -4.80
N GLU A 121 -8.73 -8.65 -4.31
CA GLU A 121 -7.62 -8.23 -3.45
C GLU A 121 -6.32 -8.09 -4.25
N LEU A 122 -5.92 -6.84 -4.54
CA LEU A 122 -4.74 -6.58 -5.37
C LEU A 122 -3.42 -6.61 -4.59
N ALA A 123 -3.48 -6.27 -3.31
CA ALA A 123 -2.32 -6.10 -2.45
C ALA A 123 -2.77 -5.95 -0.98
N HIS A 124 -1.84 -6.11 -0.05
CA HIS A 124 -2.02 -5.64 1.33
C HIS A 124 -0.70 -5.21 1.93
N THR A 125 -0.79 -4.31 2.91
CA THR A 125 0.39 -3.77 3.60
C THR A 125 0.28 -3.88 5.11
N PHE A 126 1.39 -4.23 5.73
CA PHE A 126 1.53 -4.22 7.19
C PHE A 126 1.97 -2.83 7.67
N TYR A 127 1.08 -2.19 8.43
CA TYR A 127 1.31 -0.89 9.04
C TYR A 127 2.58 -0.82 9.91
N PRO A 128 3.13 0.39 10.15
CA PRO A 128 4.30 0.62 11.02
C PRO A 128 4.21 0.03 12.42
N SER A 129 2.99 -0.05 12.98
CA SER A 129 2.73 -0.63 14.30
C SER A 129 2.81 -2.16 14.37
N ASN A 130 2.89 -2.85 13.23
CA ASN A 130 3.00 -4.31 13.23
C ASN A 130 4.35 -4.78 13.79
N PHE A 131 4.32 -5.59 14.85
CA PHE A 131 5.53 -6.00 15.54
C PHE A 131 6.51 -6.84 14.70
N ILE A 132 6.01 -7.64 13.75
CA ILE A 132 6.82 -8.63 13.01
C ILE A 132 7.09 -8.18 11.57
N ARG A 133 6.06 -7.64 10.92
CA ARG A 133 6.01 -7.43 9.46
C ARG A 133 5.87 -5.96 9.05
N HIS A 134 6.04 -4.99 9.94
CA HIS A 134 5.88 -3.56 9.61
C HIS A 134 6.64 -3.18 8.34
N GLY A 135 5.97 -2.44 7.44
CA GLY A 135 6.53 -1.99 6.17
C GLY A 135 6.61 -3.06 5.08
N GLN A 136 6.18 -4.31 5.34
CA GLN A 136 6.00 -5.29 4.27
C GLN A 136 4.77 -4.95 3.44
N ILE A 137 4.97 -4.87 2.14
CA ILE A 137 3.93 -4.70 1.12
C ILE A 137 3.87 -6.01 0.33
N HIS A 138 2.72 -6.66 0.32
CA HIS A 138 2.49 -7.83 -0.50
C HIS A 138 1.62 -7.43 -1.69
N ILE A 139 2.05 -7.78 -2.90
CA ILE A 139 1.32 -7.56 -4.15
C ILE A 139 0.86 -8.93 -4.66
N ASP A 140 -0.41 -9.07 -5.05
CA ASP A 140 -0.89 -10.32 -5.63
C ASP A 140 -0.29 -10.52 -7.02
N ASP A 141 0.65 -11.44 -7.11
CA ASP A 141 1.37 -11.79 -8.33
C ASP A 141 0.48 -12.52 -9.35
N SER A 142 -0.72 -12.94 -8.95
CA SER A 142 -1.73 -13.52 -9.84
C SER A 142 -2.49 -12.48 -10.66
N GLU A 143 -2.48 -11.20 -10.28
CA GLU A 143 -3.11 -10.13 -11.07
C GLU A 143 -2.37 -9.88 -12.39
N PRO A 144 -3.04 -9.52 -13.49
CA PRO A 144 -2.39 -9.24 -14.77
C PRO A 144 -1.71 -7.86 -14.76
N TRP A 145 -0.60 -7.71 -14.04
CA TRP A 145 0.14 -6.46 -13.95
C TRP A 145 0.72 -6.03 -15.29
N GLY A 146 0.51 -4.76 -15.65
CA GLY A 146 1.15 -4.19 -16.83
C GLY A 146 0.29 -3.23 -17.64
N PRO A 147 0.80 -2.77 -18.80
CA PRO A 147 0.16 -1.74 -19.61
C PRO A 147 -1.27 -2.06 -20.07
N ASN A 148 -1.59 -3.35 -20.22
CA ASN A 148 -2.90 -3.82 -20.70
C ASN A 148 -3.75 -4.46 -19.59
N GLY A 149 -3.30 -4.43 -18.33
CA GLY A 149 -4.00 -5.02 -17.21
C GLY A 149 -4.03 -4.09 -16.00
N ARG A 150 -3.72 -4.58 -14.81
CA ARG A 150 -3.73 -3.75 -13.60
C ARG A 150 -2.57 -2.76 -13.61
N ASN A 151 -2.86 -1.52 -13.23
CA ASN A 151 -1.87 -0.45 -13.14
C ASN A 151 -1.13 -0.51 -11.79
N LEU A 152 0.08 -1.04 -11.82
CA LEU A 152 0.95 -1.18 -10.65
C LEU A 152 1.38 0.17 -10.05
N ASP A 153 1.48 1.25 -10.85
CA ASP A 153 1.86 2.57 -10.33
C ASP A 153 0.88 3.03 -9.24
N TRP A 154 -0.42 2.78 -9.42
CA TRP A 154 -1.47 3.15 -8.46
C TRP A 154 -1.45 2.29 -7.20
N VAL A 155 -1.45 0.96 -7.38
CA VAL A 155 -1.47 0.02 -6.26
C VAL A 155 -0.21 0.23 -5.40
N MET A 156 0.96 0.36 -6.03
CA MET A 156 2.19 0.59 -5.29
C MET A 156 2.19 1.93 -4.54
N ALA A 157 1.64 3.00 -5.12
CA ALA A 157 1.53 4.29 -4.44
C ALA A 157 0.57 4.23 -3.24
N HIS A 158 -0.56 3.53 -3.39
CA HIS A 158 -1.52 3.29 -2.32
C HIS A 158 -0.90 2.49 -1.16
N GLU A 159 -0.28 1.35 -1.46
CA GLU A 159 0.33 0.48 -0.46
C GLU A 159 1.49 1.14 0.29
N ILE A 160 2.29 1.98 -0.38
CA ILE A 160 3.32 2.77 0.31
C ILE A 160 2.68 3.76 1.29
N GLY A 161 1.51 4.32 0.98
CA GLY A 161 0.75 5.13 1.93
C GLY A 161 0.44 4.36 3.21
N HIS A 162 -0.04 3.12 3.10
CA HIS A 162 -0.24 2.21 4.23
C HIS A 162 1.07 1.91 4.98
N ALA A 163 2.16 1.61 4.27
CA ALA A 163 3.46 1.35 4.86
C ALA A 163 4.00 2.55 5.64
N LEU A 164 3.60 3.76 5.25
CA LEU A 164 3.92 5.01 5.92
C LEU A 164 2.97 5.33 7.09
N GLY A 165 1.85 4.61 7.25
CA GLY A 165 0.90 4.78 8.35
C GLY A 165 -0.44 5.40 7.98
N LEU A 166 -0.71 5.64 6.69
CA LEU A 166 -2.00 6.16 6.25
C LEU A 166 -3.05 5.06 6.19
N VAL A 167 -4.28 5.39 6.58
CA VAL A 167 -5.45 4.49 6.43
C VAL A 167 -6.26 4.90 5.20
N HIS A 168 -7.25 4.09 4.84
CA HIS A 168 -8.19 4.48 3.80
C HIS A 168 -8.89 5.82 4.09
N SER A 169 -9.09 6.62 3.05
CA SER A 169 -9.85 7.88 3.08
C SER A 169 -10.95 7.93 2.02
N ASP A 170 -11.46 9.12 1.71
CA ASP A 170 -12.59 9.36 0.82
C ASP A 170 -12.35 8.91 -0.64
N ASP A 171 -13.42 8.89 -1.45
CA ASP A 171 -13.42 8.30 -2.79
C ASP A 171 -12.54 9.03 -3.82
N GLU A 172 -12.12 10.27 -3.54
CA GLU A 172 -11.28 11.07 -4.45
C GLU A 172 -9.78 10.95 -4.12
N SER A 173 -9.45 10.38 -2.96
CA SER A 173 -8.09 10.21 -2.48
C SER A 173 -7.36 9.04 -3.13
N LEU A 174 -6.02 9.12 -3.23
CA LEU A 174 -5.18 7.96 -3.60
C LEU A 174 -5.38 6.80 -2.62
N MET A 175 -5.60 7.12 -1.35
CA MET A 175 -5.90 6.19 -0.28
C MET A 175 -7.38 5.78 -0.23
N THR A 176 -8.18 5.99 -1.28
CA THR A 176 -9.50 5.34 -1.36
C THR A 176 -9.36 3.82 -1.41
N SER A 177 -10.26 3.10 -0.71
CA SER A 177 -10.34 1.63 -0.79
C SER A 177 -10.77 1.11 -2.17
N HIS A 178 -11.37 1.98 -3.00
CA HIS A 178 -11.91 1.57 -4.31
C HIS A 178 -10.89 1.76 -5.42
N TYR A 179 -10.22 0.67 -5.81
CA TYR A 179 -9.40 0.68 -7.00
C TYR A 179 -10.24 0.85 -8.27
N GLN A 180 -10.02 1.94 -9.01
CA GLN A 180 -10.80 2.26 -10.23
C GLN A 180 -10.34 1.50 -11.49
N GLY A 181 -9.51 0.47 -11.34
CA GLY A 181 -9.18 -0.47 -12.42
C GLY A 181 -8.13 0.04 -13.41
N PHE A 182 -8.49 1.07 -14.17
CA PHE A 182 -7.78 1.48 -15.37
C PHE A 182 -7.66 3.01 -15.45
N GLN A 183 -7.12 3.61 -14.40
CA GLN A 183 -6.67 4.98 -14.52
C GLN A 183 -5.41 4.97 -15.39
N LYS A 184 -5.57 5.29 -16.69
CA LYS A 184 -4.47 5.55 -17.65
C LYS A 184 -3.58 6.73 -17.22
N THR A 185 -3.91 7.36 -16.10
CA THR A 185 -3.22 8.48 -15.50
C THR A 185 -2.19 8.00 -14.49
N THR A 186 -1.17 8.82 -14.26
CA THR A 186 -0.24 8.64 -13.13
C THR A 186 -0.96 8.97 -11.82
N PRO A 187 -0.74 8.23 -10.72
CA PRO A 187 -1.29 8.56 -9.41
C PRO A 187 -0.91 9.97 -8.96
N LYS A 188 -1.82 10.62 -8.25
CA LYS A 188 -1.64 11.94 -7.65
C LYS A 188 -2.19 11.94 -6.23
N LEU A 189 -1.56 12.71 -5.36
CA LEU A 189 -2.03 12.88 -3.99
C LEU A 189 -3.18 13.89 -3.96
N HIS A 190 -4.28 13.49 -3.36
CA HIS A 190 -5.38 14.38 -2.99
C HIS A 190 -4.94 15.26 -1.80
N PRO A 191 -5.50 16.48 -1.61
CA PRO A 191 -5.18 17.31 -0.45
C PRO A 191 -5.34 16.60 0.91
N CYS A 192 -6.28 15.66 1.04
CA CYS A 192 -6.37 14.84 2.26
C CYS A 192 -5.15 13.92 2.44
N ASP A 193 -4.66 13.28 1.38
CA ASP A 193 -3.47 12.43 1.43
C ASP A 193 -2.26 13.24 1.91
N ILE A 194 -2.12 14.45 1.37
CA ILE A 194 -1.04 15.39 1.70
C ILE A 194 -1.13 15.82 3.18
N ALA A 195 -2.32 16.21 3.64
CA ALA A 195 -2.52 16.61 5.03
C ALA A 195 -2.24 15.45 6.00
N ALA A 196 -2.74 14.25 5.67
CA ALA A 196 -2.54 13.04 6.47
C ALA A 196 -1.06 12.69 6.59
N ILE A 197 -0.32 12.63 5.47
CA ILE A 197 1.09 12.23 5.49
C ILE A 197 1.97 13.31 6.13
N GLN A 198 1.66 14.59 5.93
CA GLN A 198 2.40 15.69 6.56
C GLN A 198 2.14 15.76 8.07
N SER A 199 0.98 15.31 8.57
CA SER A 199 0.73 15.19 10.02
C SER A 199 1.68 14.19 10.68
N LEU A 200 2.07 13.13 9.95
CA LEU A 200 3.00 12.11 10.43
C LEU A 200 4.47 12.54 10.28
N TYR A 201 4.86 13.03 9.10
CA TYR A 201 6.27 13.18 8.71
C TYR A 201 6.77 14.63 8.66
N GLY A 202 5.87 15.60 8.70
CA GLY A 202 6.14 17.02 8.47
C GLY A 202 6.27 17.37 6.99
N LYS A 203 6.07 18.63 6.64
CA LYS A 203 6.16 19.14 5.26
C LYS A 203 7.61 19.13 4.77
N LYS A 204 7.81 18.77 3.50
CA LYS A 204 9.13 18.86 2.85
C LYS A 204 9.73 20.24 3.02
N LYS A 205 10.98 20.28 3.46
CA LYS A 205 11.76 21.51 3.59
C LYS A 205 12.54 21.71 2.30
N ASN A 206 12.38 22.88 1.68
CA ASN A 206 13.26 23.30 0.60
C ASN A 206 14.61 23.64 1.24
N HIS A 207 15.63 22.82 0.99
CA HIS A 207 17.02 23.15 1.29
C HIS A 207 17.72 23.56 0.01
#